data_AF-A0A8T6NN28-F1
#
_entry.id   AF-A0A8T6NN28-F1
#
_cell.length_a   1.000
_cell.length_b   1.000
_cell.length_c   1.000
_cell.angle_alpha   90.00
_cell.angle_beta   90.00
_cell.angle_gamma   90.00
#
_symmetry.space_group_name_H-M   'P 1'
#
loop_
_entity.id
_entity.type
_entity.pdbx_description
1 polymer ?
#
loop_
_entity_poly.entity_id
_entity_poly.type
_entity_poly.pdbx_seq_one_letter_code
_entity_poly.pdbx_strand_id
1 'polypeptide(L)'
;MRDLLAPLHDHKGRRTPSEASRAWFLLVIIASLAGGQAYAEGNIVIGAACGLTIATILLNIGWLILNTVGENRAPIALTSAIIRMSETDESE
;
A
#
# COMPACT_ATOMS: atom_id res chain seq x y z
N MET A 1 -15.90 -5.68 10.30
CA MET A 1 -14.44 -5.44 10.43
C MET A 1 -13.99 -4.65 9.20
N ARG A 2 -13.21 -3.57 9.35
CA ARG A 2 -12.73 -2.76 8.21
C ARG A 2 -11.84 -3.64 7.33
N ASP A 3 -12.18 -3.78 6.05
CA ASP A 3 -11.41 -4.58 5.11
C ASP A 3 -10.11 -3.84 4.78
N LEU A 4 -8.98 -4.24 5.39
CA LEU A 4 -7.67 -3.60 5.28
C LEU A 4 -7.12 -3.63 3.84
N LEU A 5 -7.65 -4.54 3.01
CA LEU A 5 -7.28 -4.76 1.62
C LEU A 5 -8.09 -3.90 0.64
N ALA A 6 -9.20 -3.31 1.08
CA ALA A 6 -10.07 -2.58 0.17
C ALA A 6 -9.39 -1.28 -0.31
N PRO A 7 -9.30 -1.04 -1.63
CA PRO A 7 -8.87 0.24 -2.15
C PRO A 7 -9.90 1.29 -1.74
N LEU A 8 -9.40 2.37 -1.14
CA LEU A 8 -10.23 3.38 -0.51
C LEU A 8 -10.56 4.44 -1.60
N HIS A 9 -11.84 4.58 -1.96
CA HIS A 9 -12.30 5.48 -3.02
C HIS A 9 -12.38 6.95 -2.57
N ASP A 10 -11.52 7.81 -3.12
CA ASP A 10 -11.53 9.26 -2.86
C ASP A 10 -12.61 9.99 -3.70
N HIS A 11 -13.02 11.18 -3.27
CA HIS A 11 -14.03 12.04 -3.94
C HIS A 11 -13.68 12.40 -5.40
N LYS A 12 -12.41 12.26 -5.79
CA LYS A 12 -11.91 12.43 -7.17
C LYS A 12 -11.89 11.13 -8.00
N GLY A 13 -12.47 10.03 -7.50
CA GLY A 13 -12.38 8.71 -8.15
C GLY A 13 -10.97 8.10 -8.11
N ARG A 14 -10.07 8.68 -7.31
CA ARG A 14 -8.70 8.17 -7.15
C ARG A 14 -8.74 7.01 -6.16
N ARG A 15 -8.17 5.87 -6.57
CA ARG A 15 -7.95 4.72 -5.68
C ARG A 15 -6.82 5.09 -4.72
N THR A 16 -7.17 5.40 -3.48
CA THR A 16 -6.18 5.63 -2.43
C THR A 16 -5.56 4.29 -2.08
N PRO A 17 -4.23 4.21 -1.88
CA PRO A 17 -3.57 2.97 -1.50
C PRO A 17 -4.24 2.35 -0.27
N SER A 18 -4.55 1.05 -0.33
CA SER A 18 -5.22 0.33 0.76
C SER A 18 -4.38 0.37 2.04
N GLU A 19 -5.00 0.19 3.21
CA GLU A 19 -4.25 0.10 4.48
C GLU A 19 -3.19 -1.02 4.43
N ALA A 20 -3.45 -2.10 3.69
CA ALA A 20 -2.48 -3.16 3.42
C ALA A 20 -1.22 -2.68 2.69
N SER A 21 -1.34 -1.74 1.74
CA SER A 21 -0.18 -1.15 1.06
C SER A 21 0.69 -0.30 1.99
N ARG A 22 0.07 0.38 2.97
CA ARG A 22 0.80 1.15 3.99
C ARG A 22 1.55 0.23 4.94
N ALA A 23 0.91 -0.86 5.38
CA ALA A 23 1.56 -1.88 6.20
C ALA A 23 2.73 -2.53 5.44
N TRP A 24 2.54 -2.85 4.16
CA TRP A 24 3.61 -3.36 3.31
C TRP A 24 4.79 -2.40 3.23
N PHE A 25 4.54 -1.12 3.00
CA PHE A 25 5.60 -0.10 2.94
C PHE A 25 6.44 -0.05 4.22
N LEU A 26 5.81 -0.11 5.40
CA LEU A 26 6.54 -0.16 6.67
C LEU A 26 7.40 -1.42 6.81
N LEU A 27 6.89 -2.59 6.38
CA LEU A 27 7.68 -3.82 6.35
C LEU A 27 8.87 -3.71 5.41
N VAL A 28 8.70 -3.09 4.23
CA VAL A 28 9.80 -2.88 3.29
C VAL A 28 10.88 -1.99 3.90
N ILE A 29 10.51 -0.91 4.59
CA ILE A 29 11.50 -0.03 5.26
C ILE A 29 12.34 -0.84 6.26
N ILE A 30 11.68 -1.58 7.15
CA ILE A 30 12.38 -2.35 8.20
C ILE A 30 13.27 -3.43 7.58
N ALA A 31 12.74 -4.19 6.63
CA ALA A 31 13.46 -5.29 5.97
C ALA A 31 14.65 -4.79 5.15
N SER A 32 14.47 -3.70 4.40
CA SER A 32 15.54 -3.11 3.58
C SER A 32 16.64 -2.48 4.42
N LEU A 33 16.32 -1.84 5.53
CA LEU A 33 17.31 -1.26 6.44
C LEU A 33 18.10 -2.36 7.17
N ALA A 34 17.41 -3.38 7.69
CA ALA A 34 18.05 -4.51 8.34
C ALA A 34 18.93 -5.32 7.37
N GLY A 35 18.42 -5.61 6.17
CA GLY A 35 19.17 -6.31 5.12
C GLY A 35 20.36 -5.49 4.64
N GLY A 36 20.17 -4.21 4.37
CA GLY A 36 21.24 -3.29 3.96
C GLY A 36 22.38 -3.26 4.99
N GLN A 37 22.07 -3.11 6.28
CA GLN A 37 23.08 -3.11 7.34
C GLN A 37 23.79 -4.46 7.50
N ALA A 38 23.10 -5.58 7.32
CA ALA A 38 23.71 -6.91 7.43
C ALA A 38 24.82 -7.15 6.39
N TYR A 39 24.68 -6.58 5.18
CA TYR A 39 25.67 -6.71 4.10
C TYR A 39 26.69 -5.56 4.06
N ALA A 40 26.52 -4.53 4.90
CA ALA A 40 27.30 -3.30 4.81
C ALA A 40 28.69 -3.38 5.46
N GLU A 41 28.94 -4.35 6.35
CA GLU A 41 30.17 -4.45 7.16
C GLU A 41 30.58 -3.12 7.83
N GLY A 42 29.61 -2.30 8.24
CA GLY A 42 29.83 -0.98 8.84
C GLY A 42 30.01 0.18 7.84
N ASN A 43 30.05 -0.09 6.54
CA ASN A 43 30.05 0.95 5.50
C ASN A 43 28.63 1.43 5.19
N ILE A 44 28.30 2.62 5.69
CA ILE A 44 26.97 3.24 5.56
C ILE A 44 26.57 3.42 4.09
N VAL A 45 27.51 3.73 3.18
CA VAL A 45 27.21 3.94 1.75
C VAL A 45 26.80 2.63 1.09
N ILE A 46 27.55 1.55 1.34
CA ILE A 46 27.23 0.22 0.81
C ILE A 46 25.91 -0.28 1.40
N GLY A 47 25.70 -0.08 2.71
CA GLY A 47 24.45 -0.44 3.36
C GLY A 47 23.23 0.29 2.81
N ALA A 48 23.37 1.58 2.51
CA ALA A 48 22.31 2.36 1.87
C ALA A 48 22.02 1.87 0.44
N ALA A 49 23.05 1.59 -0.36
CA ALA A 49 22.89 1.08 -1.73
C ALA A 49 22.24 -0.32 -1.76
N CYS A 50 22.69 -1.23 -0.91
CA CYS A 50 22.09 -2.56 -0.74
C CYS A 50 20.64 -2.44 -0.24
N GLY A 51 20.40 -1.61 0.77
CA GLY A 51 19.07 -1.34 1.30
C GLY A 51 18.12 -0.80 0.23
N LEU A 52 18.53 0.19 -0.57
CA LEU A 52 17.70 0.72 -1.67
C LEU A 52 17.38 -0.35 -2.72
N THR A 53 18.36 -1.21 -3.04
CA THR A 53 18.18 -2.30 -4.01
C THR A 53 17.15 -3.30 -3.49
N ILE A 54 17.28 -3.73 -2.24
CA ILE A 54 16.32 -4.62 -1.57
C ILE A 54 14.94 -3.96 -1.52
N ALA A 55 14.86 -2.69 -1.12
CA ALA A 55 13.60 -1.94 -1.07
C ALA A 55 12.90 -1.90 -2.44
N THR A 56 13.65 -1.64 -3.50
CA THR A 56 13.12 -1.58 -4.87
C THR A 56 12.50 -2.92 -5.28
N ILE A 57 13.19 -4.04 -5.00
CA ILE A 57 12.69 -5.39 -5.29
C ILE A 57 11.42 -5.67 -4.47
N LEU A 58 11.45 -5.41 -3.16
CA LEU A 58 10.32 -5.66 -2.27
C LEU A 58 9.09 -4.80 -2.62
N LEU A 59 9.28 -3.53 -2.98
CA LEU A 59 8.17 -2.67 -3.41
C LEU A 59 7.52 -3.20 -4.69
N ASN A 60 8.30 -3.65 -5.66
CA ASN A 60 7.77 -4.25 -6.89
C ASN A 60 7.00 -5.55 -6.61
N ILE A 61 7.54 -6.42 -5.76
CA ILE A 61 6.86 -7.66 -5.35
C ILE A 61 5.54 -7.35 -4.63
N GLY A 62 5.56 -6.41 -3.69
CA GLY A 62 4.35 -6.01 -2.97
C GLY A 62 3.30 -5.39 -3.87
N TRP A 63 3.71 -4.59 -4.86
CA TRP A 63 2.80 -4.08 -5.87
C TRP A 63 2.13 -5.21 -6.65
N LEU A 64 2.89 -6.19 -7.15
CA LEU A 64 2.33 -7.35 -7.86
C LEU A 64 1.33 -8.13 -7.00
N ILE A 65 1.68 -8.41 -5.75
CA ILE A 65 0.83 -9.18 -4.82
C ILE A 65 -0.44 -8.40 -4.48
N LEU A 66 -0.30 -7.13 -4.09
CA LEU A 66 -1.45 -6.30 -3.68
C LEU A 66 -2.36 -5.95 -4.86
N ASN A 67 -1.81 -5.78 -6.06
CA ASN A 67 -2.61 -5.57 -7.26
C ASN A 67 -3.44 -6.83 -7.58
N THR A 68 -2.80 -8.01 -7.57
CA THR A 68 -3.47 -9.29 -7.86
C THR A 68 -4.54 -9.64 -6.81
N VAL A 69 -4.24 -9.44 -5.52
CA VAL A 69 -5.17 -9.74 -4.43
C VAL A 69 -6.27 -8.69 -4.29
N GLY A 70 -5.97 -7.42 -4.61
CA GLY A 70 -6.90 -6.31 -4.54
C GLY A 70 -7.92 -6.27 -5.69
N GLU A 71 -7.61 -6.91 -6.83
CA GLU A 71 -8.47 -6.90 -8.02
C GLU A 71 -9.82 -7.63 -7.80
N ASN A 72 -9.88 -8.58 -6.88
CA ASN A 72 -11.10 -9.33 -6.53
C ASN A 72 -11.91 -8.73 -5.36
N ARG A 73 -11.54 -7.55 -4.85
CA ARG A 73 -12.22 -6.91 -3.71
C ARG A 73 -12.95 -5.63 -4.14
N ALA A 74 -14.24 -5.56 -3.81
CA ALA A 74 -15.06 -4.39 -4.08
C ALA A 74 -14.48 -3.15 -3.37
N PRO A 75 -14.32 -2.00 -4.09
CA PRO A 75 -13.79 -0.78 -3.51
C PRO A 75 -14.74 -0.26 -2.43
N ILE A 76 -14.22 0.02 -1.23
CA ILE A 76 -15.00 0.57 -0.13
C ILE A 76 -14.88 2.10 -0.18
N ALA A 77 -16.02 2.80 -0.18
CA ALA A 77 -16.05 4.26 -0.20
C ALA A 77 -15.39 4.84 1.07
N LEU A 78 -14.58 5.89 0.94
CA LEU A 78 -13.85 6.50 2.08
C LEU A 78 -14.77 7.10 3.15
N THR A 79 -16.04 7.38 2.85
CA THR A 79 -16.85 8.28 3.68
C THR A 79 -18.34 7.98 3.54
N SER A 80 -19.02 7.91 4.69
CA SER A 80 -20.48 7.71 4.80
C SER A 80 -21.31 8.80 4.10
N ALA A 81 -20.73 9.98 3.89
CA ALA A 81 -21.37 11.06 3.14
C ALA A 81 -21.58 10.70 1.65
N ILE A 82 -20.76 9.82 1.06
CA ILE A 82 -20.93 9.37 -0.33
C ILE A 82 -22.09 8.37 -0.43
N ILE A 83 -22.24 7.49 0.57
CA ILE A 83 -23.36 6.54 0.66
C ILE A 83 -24.69 7.31 0.68
N ARG A 84 -24.75 8.38 1.47
CA ARG A 84 -25.95 9.22 1.59
C ARG A 84 -26.32 9.97 0.30
N MET A 85 -25.32 10.33 -0.51
CA MET A 85 -25.53 11.10 -1.74
C MET A 85 -26.05 10.21 -2.88
N SER A 86 -25.54 8.97 -3.03
CA SER A 86 -26.08 8.06 -4.04
C SER A 86 -27.49 7.57 -3.72
N GLU A 87 -27.84 7.44 -2.44
CA GLU A 87 -29.20 7.07 -2.00
C GLU A 87 -30.22 8.19 -2.29
N THR A 88 -29.75 9.44 -2.39
CA THR A 88 -30.60 10.59 -2.76
C THR A 88 -30.80 10.67 -4.28
N ASP A 89 -29.81 10.31 -5.10
CA ASP A 89 -29.92 10.28 -6.57
C ASP A 89 -30.82 9.14 -7.09
N GLU A 90 -30.97 8.02 -6.36
CA GLU A 90 -31.90 6.93 -6.75
C GLU A 90 -33.35 7.17 -6.33
N SER A 91 -33.62 8.22 -5.54
CA SER A 91 -34.96 8.56 -5.04
C SER A 91 -35.64 9.74 -5.75
N GLU A 92 -35.02 10.29 -6.80
CA GLU A 92 -35.62 11.17 -7.82
C GLU A 92 -35.96 10.40 -9.12
#